data_AF-A0A953RTY7-F1
#
_entry.id   AF-A0A953RTY7-F1
#
_cell.length_a   1.000
_cell.length_b   1.000
_cell.length_c   1.000
_cell.angle_alpha   90.00
_cell.angle_beta   90.00
_cell.angle_gamma   90.00
#
_symmetry.space_group_name_H-M   'P 1'
#
loop_
_entity.id
_entity.type
_entity.pdbx_description
1 polymer ?
#
loop_
_entity_poly.entity_id
_entity_poly.type
_entity_poly.pdbx_seq_one_letter_code
_entity_poly.pdbx_strand_id
1 'polypeptide(L)' 'MSSQKIKIEGELLEKAKQCAEASGYASVDEFVLHTIEKEVKRLSPDQGGGTESKEKVTKRLQGLGYIE' A
#
# COMPACT_ATOMS: atom_id res chain seq x y z
N MET A 1 -10.63 -4.66 20.96
CA MET A 1 -10.48 -4.37 19.52
C MET A 1 -11.54 -5.15 18.77
N SER A 2 -12.50 -4.48 18.14
CA SER A 2 -13.56 -5.13 17.36
C SER A 2 -12.98 -5.70 16.06
N SER A 3 -13.03 -7.02 15.88
CA SER A 3 -12.70 -7.66 14.61
C SER A 3 -13.94 -7.68 13.71
N GLN A 4 -13.89 -6.96 12.59
CA GLN A 4 -14.94 -6.97 11.59
C GLN A 4 -14.60 -7.99 10.50
N LYS A 5 -15.53 -8.89 10.18
CA LYS A 5 -15.35 -9.87 9.10
C LYS A 5 -15.83 -9.28 7.78
N ILE A 6 -14.98 -9.31 6.76
CA ILE A 6 -15.31 -8.90 5.39
C ILE A 6 -15.35 -10.15 4.52
N LYS A 7 -16.40 -10.30 3.72
CA LYS A 7 -16.52 -11.40 2.78
C LYS A 7 -15.74 -11.06 1.50
N ILE A 8 -14.91 -12.00 1.06
CA ILE A 8 -14.12 -11.90 -0.18
C ILE A 8 -14.56 -13.04 -1.08
N GLU A 9 -14.78 -12.75 -2.37
CA GLU A 9 -15.11 -13.77 -3.37
C GLU A 9 -13.95 -14.77 -3.53
N GLY A 10 -14.29 -16.04 -3.77
CA GLY A 10 -13.32 -17.13 -3.82
C GLY A 10 -12.21 -16.91 -4.85
N GLU A 11 -12.57 -16.51 -6.06
CA GLU A 11 -11.62 -16.21 -7.14
C GLU A 11 -10.63 -15.08 -6.77
N LEU A 12 -11.12 -14.05 -6.07
CA LEU A 12 -10.28 -12.95 -5.61
C LEU A 12 -9.33 -13.40 -4.51
N LEU A 13 -9.80 -14.25 -3.60
CA LEU A 13 -8.98 -14.83 -2.55
C LEU A 13 -7.88 -15.74 -3.11
N GLU A 14 -8.16 -16.53 -4.15
CA GLU A 14 -7.14 -17.34 -4.83
C GLU A 14 -6.06 -16.47 -5.48
N LYS A 15 -6.44 -15.40 -6.18
CA LYS A 15 -5.48 -14.43 -6.71
C LYS A 15 -4.66 -13.77 -5.60
N ALA A 16 -5.30 -13.41 -4.48
CA ALA A 16 -4.60 -12.84 -3.33
C ALA A 16 -3.58 -13.80 -2.73
N LYS A 17 -3.88 -15.11 -2.66
CA LYS A 17 -2.91 -16.13 -2.21
C LYS A 17 -1.72 -16.23 -3.15
N GLN A 18 -1.96 -16.30 -4.46
CA GLN A 18 -0.89 -16.33 -5.46
C GLN A 18 0.02 -15.09 -5.36
N CYS A 19 -0.58 -13.91 -5.20
CA CYS A 19 0.16 -12.66 -4.99
C CYS A 19 0.96 -12.67 -3.68
N ALA A 20 0.38 -13.18 -2.60
CA ALA A 20 1.02 -13.27 -1.29
C ALA A 20 2.27 -14.17 -1.37
N GLU A 21 2.15 -15.37 -1.94
CA GLU A 21 3.27 -16.30 -2.14
C GLU A 21 4.35 -15.71 -3.04
N ALA A 22 3.96 -15.13 -4.19
CA ALA A 22 4.90 -14.50 -5.13
C ALA A 22 5.65 -13.30 -4.51
N SER A 23 5.01 -12.60 -3.57
CA SER A 23 5.61 -11.44 -2.89
C SER A 23 6.31 -11.81 -1.58
N GLY A 24 6.38 -13.10 -1.22
CA GLY A 24 7.10 -13.59 -0.04
C GLY A 24 6.41 -13.33 1.30
N TYR A 25 5.09 -13.12 1.30
CA TYR A 25 4.32 -12.97 2.55
C TYR A 25 4.18 -14.31 3.27
N ALA A 26 4.14 -14.26 4.61
CA ALA A 26 3.96 -15.46 5.42
C ALA A 26 2.54 -16.04 5.35
N SER A 27 1.54 -15.22 5.00
CA SER A 27 0.13 -15.62 4.88
C SER A 27 -0.67 -14.63 4.03
N VAL A 28 -1.80 -15.09 3.46
CA VAL A 28 -2.72 -14.22 2.71
C VAL A 28 -3.35 -13.14 3.60
N ASP A 29 -3.60 -13.43 4.89
CA ASP A 29 -4.11 -12.45 5.85
C ASP A 29 -3.17 -11.26 6.02
N GLU A 30 -1.85 -11.51 6.11
CA GLU A 30 -0.85 -10.45 6.22
C GLU A 30 -0.80 -9.62 4.94
N PHE A 31 -0.82 -10.27 3.77
CA PHE A 31 -0.90 -9.59 2.48
C PHE A 31 -2.14 -8.68 2.37
N VAL A 32 -3.31 -9.18 2.76
CA VAL A 32 -4.57 -8.42 2.69
C VAL A 32 -4.54 -7.24 3.67
N LEU A 33 -4.06 -7.44 4.89
CA LEU A 33 -3.92 -6.37 5.88
C LEU A 33 -3.01 -5.26 5.35
N HIS A 34 -1.80 -5.61 4.92
CA HIS A 34 -0.84 -4.63 4.42
C HIS A 34 -1.34 -3.89 3.18
N THR A 35 -2.04 -4.61 2.30
CA THR A 35 -2.66 -3.99 1.11
C THR A 35 -3.71 -2.98 1.54
N ILE A 36 -4.64 -3.35 2.42
CA ILE A 36 -5.68 -2.43 2.90
C ILE A 36 -5.05 -1.21 3.61
N GLU A 37 -4.06 -1.41 4.48
CA GLU A 37 -3.36 -0.30 5.15
C GLU A 37 -2.70 0.65 4.15
N LYS A 38 -2.03 0.10 3.13
CA LYS A 38 -1.40 0.88 2.06
C LYS A 38 -2.42 1.67 1.25
N GLU A 39 -3.53 1.04 0.87
CA GLU A 39 -4.61 1.69 0.12
C GLU A 39 -5.27 2.81 0.96
N VAL A 40 -5.57 2.55 2.23
CA VAL A 40 -6.14 3.54 3.16
C VAL A 40 -5.18 4.70 3.33
N LYS A 41 -3.88 4.46 3.51
CA LYS A 41 -2.89 5.52 3.60
C LYS A 41 -2.81 6.35 2.32
N ARG A 42 -2.88 5.71 1.15
CA ARG A 42 -2.90 6.39 -0.15
C ARG A 42 -4.16 7.24 -0.35
N LEU A 43 -5.31 6.80 0.15
CA LEU A 43 -6.57 7.54 -0.04
C LEU A 43 -6.84 8.55 1.08
N SER A 44 -6.16 8.43 2.22
CA SER A 44 -6.35 9.32 3.37
C SER A 44 -5.69 10.68 3.11
N PRO A 45 -6.47 11.79 3.16
CA PRO A 45 -5.95 13.14 2.90
C PRO A 45 -4.97 13.62 3.99
N ASP A 46 -5.09 13.08 5.21
CA ASP A 46 -4.30 13.47 6.39
C ASP A 46 -2.88 12.86 6.39
N GLN A 47 -2.70 11.69 5.78
CA GLN A 47 -1.48 10.89 5.88
C GLN A 47 -0.66 10.86 4.58
N GLY A 48 -0.68 11.96 3.82
CA GLY A 48 0.18 12.15 2.65
C GLY A 48 -0.08 11.17 1.50
N GLY A 49 -1.33 10.74 1.33
CA GLY A 49 -1.74 9.75 0.34
C GLY A 49 -1.96 10.29 -1.08
N GLY A 50 -2.06 11.61 -1.26
CA GLY A 50 -1.73 12.18 -2.56
C GLY A 50 -0.24 11.99 -2.75
N THR A 51 0.17 11.22 -3.77
CA THR A 51 1.50 11.21 -4.41
C THR A 51 2.45 12.15 -3.69
N GLU A 52 3.53 11.69 -3.04
CA GLU A 52 4.62 12.59 -2.62
C GLU A 52 4.85 13.52 -3.81
N SER A 53 4.30 14.75 -3.71
CA SER A 53 3.98 15.52 -4.91
C SER A 53 5.29 15.63 -5.65
N LYS A 54 5.31 15.49 -6.96
CA LYS A 54 6.56 15.51 -7.75
C LYS A 54 7.50 16.62 -7.25
N GLU A 55 6.92 17.73 -6.82
CA GLU A 55 7.48 18.86 -6.05
C GLU A 55 8.29 18.54 -4.78
N LYS A 56 7.86 17.64 -3.89
CA LYS A 56 8.63 17.21 -2.71
C LYS A 56 9.84 16.38 -3.09
N VAL A 57 9.71 15.50 -4.08
CA VAL A 57 10.83 14.72 -4.64
C VAL A 57 11.81 15.65 -5.35
N THR A 58 11.31 16.58 -6.16
CA THR A 58 12.09 17.64 -6.81
C THR A 58 12.83 18.50 -5.79
N LYS A 59 12.18 18.95 -4.70
CA LYS A 59 12.85 19.72 -3.64
C LYS A 59 13.96 18.94 -2.94
N ARG A 60 13.78 17.64 -2.69
CA ARG A 60 14.83 16.79 -2.12
C ARG A 60 16.00 16.61 -3.09
N LEU A 61 15.72 16.42 -4.38
CA LEU A 61 16.75 16.28 -5.41
C LEU A 61 17.51 17.59 -5.68
N GLN A 62 16.83 18.75 -5.67
CA GLN A 62 17.44 20.08 -5.73
C GLN A 62 18.36 20.33 -4.54
N GLY A 63 17.91 19.99 -3.31
CA GLY A 63 18.73 20.15 -2.09
C GLY A 63 19.96 19.24 -2.05
N LEU A 64 19.99 18.18 -2.86
CA LEU A 64 21.13 17.27 -3.02
C LEU A 64 21.98 17.58 -4.26
N GLY A 65 21.60 18.58 -5.07
CA GLY A 65 22.35 19.03 -6.26
C GLY A 65 22.23 18.13 -7.49
N TYR A 66 21.20 17.27 -7.57
CA TYR A 66 21.00 16.36 -8.71
C TYR A 66 20.24 16.99 -9.87
N ILE A 67 19.51 18.08 -9.61
CA ILE A 67 18.73 18.83 -10.59
C ILE A 67 18.81 20.32 -10.25
N GLU A 68 18.88 21.17 -11.27
CA GLU A 68 18.83 22.64 -11.14
C GLU A 68 17.42 23.16 -11.42
#